data_AF-A0A965RMT5-F1
#
_entry.id   AF-A0A965RMT5-F1
#
_cell.length_a   1.000
_cell.length_b   1.000
_cell.length_c   1.000
_cell.angle_alpha   90.00
_cell.angle_beta   90.00
_cell.angle_gamma   90.00
#
_symmetry.space_group_name_H-M   'P 1'
#
loop_
_entity.id
_entity.type
_entity.pdbx_description
1 polymer ?
#
loop_
_entity_poly.entity_id
_entity_poly.type
_entity_poly.pdbx_seq_one_letter_code
_entity_poly.pdbx_strand_id
1 'polypeptide(L)'
;MFQSSGLTRTNYDPILLGWSAQNAKTGVAFSAGSAKYSQSAAVLAARASLTNAVPGGKGWTITDGGGEAVAPSAPTSVSGTAGNAEVSLSWTAPSDTGGSAITDYLVQYKLSSESEWSTSSDGTSTNTTATVTGLTNGSSYDFQVAAVTTAGTSTFTQTSSSISP
;
A
#
# COMPACT_ATOMS: atom_id res chain seq x y z
N MET A 1 -32.87 4.02 -0.81
CA MET A 1 -31.68 4.23 -1.66
C MET A 1 -30.72 5.08 -0.85
N PHE A 2 -29.74 4.48 -0.15
CA PHE A 2 -28.73 5.27 0.55
C PHE A 2 -27.60 5.54 -0.44
N GLN A 3 -27.66 6.66 -1.15
CA GLN A 3 -26.47 7.22 -1.80
C GLN A 3 -25.70 7.98 -0.72
N SER A 4 -24.91 7.26 0.10
CA SER A 4 -24.11 7.89 1.15
C SER A 4 -22.75 8.28 0.57
N SER A 5 -22.63 9.53 0.18
CA SER A 5 -21.39 10.21 -0.25
C SER A 5 -20.37 10.42 0.90
N GLY A 6 -20.29 9.51 1.87
CA GLY A 6 -19.50 9.72 3.09
C GLY A 6 -19.19 8.45 3.88
N LEU A 7 -18.99 7.32 3.20
CA LEU A 7 -18.46 6.13 3.87
C LEU A 7 -16.97 6.37 4.18
N THR A 8 -16.56 6.11 5.42
CA THR A 8 -15.16 6.06 5.85
C THR A 8 -14.83 4.63 6.27
N ARG A 9 -13.55 4.24 6.31
CA ARG A 9 -13.11 2.90 6.74
C ARG A 9 -13.76 2.47 8.06
N THR A 10 -13.79 3.36 9.05
CA THR A 10 -14.35 3.11 10.39
C THR A 10 -15.82 2.68 10.34
N ASN A 11 -16.59 3.19 9.38
CA ASN A 11 -18.01 2.89 9.26
C ASN A 11 -18.28 1.80 8.23
N TYR A 12 -17.38 1.60 7.26
CA TYR A 12 -17.54 0.64 6.18
C TYR A 12 -17.37 -0.82 6.65
N ASP A 13 -16.30 -1.13 7.37
CA ASP A 13 -15.99 -2.48 7.85
C ASP A 13 -17.12 -3.09 8.72
N PRO A 14 -17.68 -2.40 9.73
CA PRO A 14 -18.78 -2.96 10.53
C PRO A 14 -20.11 -3.08 9.77
N ILE A 15 -20.37 -2.23 8.77
CA ILE A 15 -21.55 -2.36 7.89
C ILE A 15 -21.45 -3.65 7.06
N LEU A 16 -20.27 -3.92 6.48
CA LEU A 16 -20.00 -5.13 5.71
C LEU A 16 -20.15 -6.41 6.54
N LEU A 17 -19.59 -6.42 7.75
CA LEU A 17 -19.68 -7.55 8.68
C LEU A 17 -21.13 -7.80 9.14
N GLY A 18 -21.88 -6.72 9.42
CA GLY A 18 -23.29 -6.84 9.78
C GLY A 18 -24.15 -7.40 8.64
N TRP A 19 -23.86 -7.00 7.40
CA TRP A 19 -24.60 -7.46 6.23
C TRP A 19 -24.25 -8.89 5.82
N SER A 20 -22.99 -9.32 5.92
CA SER A 20 -22.60 -10.72 5.67
C SER A 20 -23.26 -11.67 6.68
N ALA A 21 -23.34 -11.27 7.95
CA ALA A 21 -24.07 -12.02 8.98
C ALA A 21 -25.58 -12.10 8.70
N GLN A 22 -26.19 -11.04 8.15
CA GLN A 22 -27.59 -11.09 7.72
C GLN A 22 -27.80 -12.00 6.51
N ASN A 23 -26.92 -11.97 5.51
CA ASN A 23 -27.01 -12.85 4.33
C ASN A 23 -27.01 -14.33 4.74
N ALA A 24 -26.12 -14.72 5.65
CA ALA A 24 -26.07 -16.07 6.20
C ALA A 24 -27.37 -16.48 6.94
N LYS A 25 -28.09 -15.51 7.50
CA LYS A 25 -29.33 -15.73 8.26
C LYS A 25 -30.58 -15.75 7.38
N THR A 26 -30.61 -14.97 6.29
CA THR A 26 -31.82 -14.74 5.48
C THR A 26 -31.77 -15.34 4.08
N GLY A 27 -30.59 -15.74 3.58
CA GLY A 27 -30.41 -16.30 2.24
C GLY A 27 -30.60 -15.29 1.10
N VAL A 28 -30.59 -13.99 1.39
CA VAL A 28 -30.73 -12.92 0.39
C VAL A 28 -29.35 -12.51 -0.12
N ALA A 29 -29.04 -12.77 -1.40
CA ALA A 29 -27.75 -12.39 -1.98
C ALA A 29 -27.56 -10.86 -2.04
N PHE A 30 -26.39 -10.38 -1.58
CA PHE A 30 -25.98 -8.98 -1.60
C PHE A 30 -24.64 -8.85 -2.31
N SER A 31 -24.43 -7.83 -3.13
CA SER A 31 -23.13 -7.54 -3.75
C SER A 31 -22.42 -6.42 -2.99
N ALA A 32 -21.18 -6.67 -2.55
CA ALA A 32 -20.37 -5.67 -1.85
C ALA A 32 -19.90 -4.51 -2.77
N GLY A 33 -20.07 -4.63 -4.09
CA GLY A 33 -19.49 -3.70 -5.06
C GLY A 33 -17.95 -3.68 -5.02
N SER A 34 -17.36 -2.76 -5.80
CA SER A 34 -15.93 -2.40 -5.70
C SER A 34 -15.80 -1.36 -4.60
N ALA A 35 -15.03 -1.64 -3.55
CA ALA A 35 -14.89 -0.72 -2.43
C ALA A 35 -13.44 -0.32 -2.16
N LYS A 36 -13.26 0.97 -1.85
CA LYS A 36 -12.00 1.69 -1.58
C LYS A 36 -11.28 1.27 -0.30
N TYR A 37 -11.97 0.65 0.66
CA TYR A 37 -11.42 0.41 2.00
C TYR A 37 -11.00 -1.05 2.25
N SER A 38 -9.82 -1.18 2.90
CA SER A 38 -9.30 -2.31 3.70
C SER A 38 -9.47 -3.73 3.14
N GLN A 39 -8.36 -4.33 2.69
CA GLN A 39 -8.23 -5.76 2.39
C GLN A 39 -7.97 -6.61 3.65
N SER A 40 -8.55 -6.27 4.81
CA SER A 40 -8.41 -7.15 5.98
C SER A 40 -8.97 -8.54 5.67
N ALA A 41 -8.38 -9.59 6.25
CA ALA A 41 -8.83 -10.96 6.02
C ALA A 41 -10.33 -11.16 6.28
N ALA A 42 -10.89 -10.45 7.27
CA ALA A 42 -12.32 -10.47 7.59
C ALA A 42 -13.18 -9.80 6.50
N VAL A 43 -12.70 -8.72 5.87
CA VAL A 43 -13.38 -8.05 4.75
C VAL A 43 -13.31 -8.89 3.48
N LEU A 44 -12.16 -9.54 3.21
CA LEU A 44 -12.03 -10.49 2.10
C LEU A 44 -12.98 -11.69 2.25
N ALA A 45 -13.07 -12.27 3.46
CA ALA A 45 -13.99 -13.37 3.75
C ALA A 45 -15.46 -12.93 3.61
N ALA A 46 -15.80 -11.72 4.05
CA ALA A 46 -17.14 -11.16 3.85
C ALA A 46 -17.45 -10.96 2.36
N ARG A 47 -16.52 -10.41 1.56
CA ARG A 47 -16.70 -10.23 0.10
C ARG A 47 -16.92 -11.57 -0.62
N ALA A 48 -16.15 -12.62 -0.28
CA ALA A 48 -16.31 -13.95 -0.86
C ALA A 48 -17.71 -14.57 -0.60
N SER A 49 -18.35 -14.20 0.52
CA SER A 49 -19.74 -14.61 0.83
C SER A 49 -20.82 -13.80 0.10
N LEU A 50 -20.44 -12.66 -0.52
CA LEU A 50 -21.33 -11.69 -1.17
C LEU A 50 -21.29 -11.78 -2.71
N THR A 51 -20.33 -12.49 -3.30
CA THR A 51 -20.14 -12.56 -4.77
C THR A 51 -21.14 -13.46 -5.52
N ASN A 52 -22.21 -13.95 -4.90
CA ASN A 52 -23.25 -14.70 -5.62
C ASN A 52 -24.14 -13.71 -6.40
N ALA A 53 -23.65 -13.27 -7.56
CA ALA A 53 -24.44 -12.53 -8.54
C ALA A 53 -25.65 -13.39 -8.93
N VAL A 54 -26.86 -12.97 -8.56
CA VAL A 54 -28.10 -13.60 -9.03
C VAL A 54 -28.58 -12.80 -10.24
N PRO A 55 -28.56 -13.35 -11.47
CA PRO A 55 -29.20 -12.71 -12.62
C PRO A 55 -30.68 -12.49 -12.31
N GLY A 56 -31.11 -11.22 -12.28
CA GLY A 56 -32.50 -10.85 -11.98
C GLY A 56 -32.90 -10.82 -10.50
N GLY A 57 -31.96 -11.03 -9.56
CA GLY A 57 -32.24 -10.90 -8.13
C GLY A 57 -32.29 -9.44 -7.66
N LYS A 58 -33.19 -9.11 -6.72
CA LYS A 58 -33.22 -7.80 -6.04
C LYS A 58 -32.03 -7.66 -5.08
N GLY A 59 -30.83 -7.47 -5.62
CA GLY A 59 -29.61 -7.22 -4.86
C GLY A 59 -29.40 -5.73 -4.63
N TRP A 60 -28.95 -5.36 -3.43
CA TRP A 60 -28.42 -4.02 -3.14
C TRP A 60 -26.93 -4.02 -3.46
N THR A 61 -26.46 -2.99 -4.17
CA THR A 61 -25.03 -2.75 -4.42
C THR A 61 -24.56 -1.65 -3.48
N ILE A 62 -23.53 -1.91 -2.67
CA ILE A 62 -22.81 -0.84 -1.98
C ILE A 62 -21.75 -0.32 -2.95
N THR A 63 -21.94 0.91 -3.43
CA THR A 63 -20.90 1.62 -4.20
C THR A 63 -20.41 2.75 -3.31
N ASP A 64 -19.21 2.65 -2.77
CA ASP A 64 -18.59 3.71 -1.94
C ASP A 64 -17.94 4.84 -2.77
N GLY A 65 -18.24 4.86 -4.08
CA GLY A 65 -17.79 5.90 -5.00
C GLY A 65 -16.35 5.73 -5.47
N GLY A 66 -15.75 4.54 -5.46
CA GLY A 66 -14.58 4.27 -6.30
C GLY A 66 -14.01 2.86 -6.23
N GLY A 67 -12.97 2.63 -7.05
CA GLY A 67 -12.40 1.31 -7.29
C GLY A 67 -11.75 0.68 -6.05
N GLU A 68 -11.47 -0.61 -6.14
CA GLU A 68 -10.70 -1.33 -5.13
C GLU A 68 -9.33 -0.65 -4.90
N ALA A 69 -8.87 -0.61 -3.65
CA ALA A 69 -7.56 -0.08 -3.35
C ALA A 69 -6.47 -0.93 -4.03
N VAL A 70 -5.54 -0.25 -4.69
CA VAL A 70 -4.42 -0.85 -5.40
C VAL A 70 -3.10 -0.42 -4.77
N ALA A 71 -1.99 -1.04 -5.18
CA ALA A 71 -0.67 -0.60 -4.77
C ALA A 71 -0.46 0.90 -5.10
N PRO A 72 0.26 1.64 -4.25
CA PRO A 72 0.55 3.06 -4.50
C PRO A 72 1.43 3.23 -5.73
N SER A 73 1.49 4.46 -6.26
CA SER A 73 2.53 4.81 -7.23
C SER A 73 3.92 4.85 -6.56
N ALA A 74 4.98 4.79 -7.36
CA ALA A 74 6.33 4.84 -6.83
C ALA A 74 6.63 6.21 -6.18
N PRO A 75 7.42 6.25 -5.10
CA PRO A 75 8.06 7.48 -4.66
C PRO A 75 8.97 8.05 -5.77
N THR A 76 9.43 9.29 -5.59
CA THR A 76 10.29 9.96 -6.57
C THR A 76 11.45 10.69 -5.88
N SER A 77 12.43 11.16 -6.67
CA SER A 77 13.49 12.04 -6.21
C SER A 77 14.32 11.49 -5.03
N VAL A 78 14.61 10.18 -5.03
CA VAL A 78 15.51 9.59 -4.03
C VAL A 78 16.91 10.19 -4.16
N SER A 79 17.45 10.66 -3.05
CA SER A 79 18.78 11.25 -2.94
C SER A 79 19.33 11.02 -1.54
N GLY A 80 20.63 11.26 -1.32
CA GLY A 80 21.21 11.09 0.01
C GLY A 80 22.50 11.88 0.22
N THR A 81 22.86 12.00 1.49
CA THR A 81 24.11 12.61 1.96
C THR A 81 24.97 11.53 2.60
N ALA A 82 26.23 11.43 2.16
CA ALA A 82 27.21 10.50 2.70
C ALA A 82 27.60 10.88 4.14
N GLY A 83 27.74 9.85 4.98
CA GLY A 83 28.31 9.91 6.32
C GLY A 83 29.30 8.76 6.53
N ASN A 84 29.93 8.68 7.69
CA ASN A 84 30.91 7.62 7.94
C ASN A 84 30.23 6.25 8.03
N ALA A 85 30.50 5.38 7.05
CA ALA A 85 29.90 4.05 6.89
C ALA A 85 28.36 4.07 6.77
N GLU A 86 27.79 5.18 6.32
CA GLU A 86 26.34 5.37 6.20
C GLU A 86 25.95 6.36 5.09
N VAL A 87 24.69 6.30 4.67
CA VAL A 87 24.05 7.31 3.82
C VAL A 87 22.71 7.70 4.42
N SER A 88 22.50 9.00 4.64
CA SER A 88 21.21 9.56 5.03
C SER A 88 20.40 9.89 3.78
N LEU A 89 19.33 9.13 3.53
CA LEU A 89 18.47 9.25 2.35
C LEU A 89 17.26 10.15 2.61
N SER A 90 16.79 10.78 1.53
CA SER A 90 15.51 11.47 1.45
C SER A 90 14.85 11.26 0.08
N TRP A 91 13.52 11.30 0.04
CA TRP A 91 12.73 11.15 -1.19
C TRP A 91 11.42 11.93 -1.10
N THR A 92 10.69 11.99 -2.22
CA THR A 92 9.35 12.54 -2.31
C THR A 92 8.32 11.42 -2.26
N ALA A 93 7.29 11.56 -1.41
CA ALA A 93 6.19 10.61 -1.29
C ALA A 93 5.44 10.43 -2.63
N PRO A 94 4.78 9.27 -2.85
CA PRO A 94 3.93 9.06 -4.01
C PRO A 94 2.84 10.11 -4.17
N SER A 95 2.52 10.49 -5.40
CA SER A 95 1.40 11.39 -5.71
C SER A 95 0.04 10.70 -5.62
N ASP A 96 0.02 9.37 -5.69
CA ASP A 96 -1.18 8.54 -5.56
C ASP A 96 -0.88 7.35 -4.65
N THR A 97 -1.68 7.19 -3.60
CA THR A 97 -1.53 6.11 -2.64
C THR A 97 -2.43 4.90 -2.94
N GLY A 98 -3.10 4.89 -4.10
CA GLY A 98 -3.94 3.77 -4.53
C GLY A 98 -5.16 3.56 -3.63
N GLY A 99 -5.60 4.60 -2.90
CA GLY A 99 -6.74 4.55 -1.99
C GLY A 99 -6.45 4.02 -0.58
N SER A 100 -5.21 3.65 -0.26
CA SER A 100 -4.78 3.29 1.10
C SER A 100 -3.70 4.24 1.62
N ALA A 101 -3.64 4.49 2.93
CA ALA A 101 -2.58 5.32 3.49
C ALA A 101 -1.22 4.60 3.45
N ILE A 102 -0.13 5.35 3.26
CA ILE A 102 1.24 4.82 3.39
C ILE A 102 1.45 4.33 4.82
N THR A 103 1.98 3.11 4.93
CA THR A 103 2.33 2.48 6.21
C THR A 103 3.84 2.34 6.38
N ASP A 104 4.59 2.27 5.28
CA ASP A 104 6.04 2.08 5.31
C ASP A 104 6.71 2.53 4.00
N TYR A 105 8.05 2.61 4.01
CA TYR A 105 8.88 2.68 2.81
C TYR A 105 9.93 1.57 2.82
N LEU A 106 9.94 0.76 1.76
CA LEU A 106 10.95 -0.28 1.58
C LEU A 106 12.17 0.33 0.90
N VAL A 107 13.28 0.41 1.63
CA VAL A 107 14.56 0.93 1.12
C VAL A 107 15.44 -0.23 0.68
N GLN A 108 16.00 -0.13 -0.53
CA GLN A 108 17.01 -1.06 -1.03
C GLN A 108 18.28 -0.34 -1.46
N TYR A 109 19.39 -1.04 -1.34
CA TYR A 109 20.72 -0.57 -1.72
C TYR A 109 21.54 -1.71 -2.32
N LYS A 110 22.53 -1.36 -3.14
CA LYS A 110 23.53 -2.29 -3.67
C LYS A 110 24.83 -1.56 -3.96
N LEU A 111 25.94 -2.28 -4.04
CA LEU A 111 27.13 -1.72 -4.67
C LEU A 111 26.80 -1.40 -6.14
N SER A 112 27.27 -0.26 -6.64
CA SER A 112 27.00 0.13 -8.04
C SER A 112 27.57 -0.88 -9.05
N SER A 113 28.59 -1.64 -8.66
CA SER A 113 29.18 -2.74 -9.44
C SER A 113 28.37 -4.04 -9.42
N GLU A 114 27.40 -4.16 -8.52
CA GLU A 114 26.59 -5.38 -8.34
C GLU A 114 25.21 -5.23 -8.99
N SER A 115 24.57 -6.37 -9.26
CA SER A 115 23.21 -6.45 -9.80
C SER A 115 22.15 -6.74 -8.75
N GLU A 116 22.52 -7.39 -7.65
CA GLU A 116 21.57 -7.81 -6.61
C GLU A 116 21.33 -6.70 -5.59
N TRP A 117 20.06 -6.50 -5.22
CA TRP A 117 19.65 -5.51 -4.24
C TRP A 117 19.55 -6.13 -2.84
N SER A 118 20.12 -5.44 -1.85
CA SER A 118 19.90 -5.72 -0.43
C SER A 118 18.81 -4.80 0.11
N THR A 119 18.04 -5.29 1.08
CA THR A 119 17.00 -4.50 1.76
C THR A 119 17.54 -3.93 3.06
N SER A 120 17.39 -2.63 3.25
CA SER A 120 17.76 -1.92 4.48
C SER A 120 16.91 -2.40 5.65
N SER A 121 17.48 -2.42 6.85
CA SER A 121 16.73 -2.70 8.09
C SER A 121 16.44 -1.40 8.84
N ASP A 122 15.70 -0.47 8.22
CA ASP A 122 15.33 0.84 8.80
C ASP A 122 14.05 0.81 9.66
N GLY A 123 13.36 -0.34 9.67
CA GLY A 123 12.12 -0.53 10.41
C GLY A 123 10.90 0.09 9.71
N THR A 124 9.73 0.00 10.33
CA THR A 124 8.50 0.53 9.73
C THR A 124 8.33 2.01 10.02
N SER A 125 8.25 2.83 8.98
CA SER A 125 8.17 4.29 9.10
C SER A 125 7.44 4.94 7.94
N THR A 126 6.63 5.97 8.23
CA THR A 126 5.99 6.81 7.22
C THR A 126 6.82 8.04 6.83
N ASN A 127 8.00 8.22 7.43
CA ASN A 127 8.88 9.34 7.09
C ASN A 127 9.49 9.12 5.70
N THR A 128 9.70 10.21 4.96
CA THR A 128 10.35 10.16 3.64
C THR A 128 11.87 10.28 3.73
N THR A 129 12.43 9.67 4.78
CA THR A 129 13.86 9.69 5.12
C THR A 129 14.24 8.40 5.83
N ALA A 130 15.43 7.88 5.55
CA ALA A 130 16.01 6.73 6.25
C ALA A 130 17.54 6.82 6.23
N THR A 131 18.21 6.21 7.20
CA THR A 131 19.67 6.09 7.22
C THR A 131 20.06 4.65 6.96
N VAL A 132 20.83 4.42 5.90
CA VAL A 132 21.41 3.11 5.59
C VAL A 132 22.81 3.05 6.17
N THR A 133 23.04 2.17 7.13
CA THR A 133 24.32 2.02 7.85
C THR A 133 25.06 0.74 7.45
N GLY A 134 26.32 0.61 7.85
CA GLY A 134 27.12 -0.59 7.60
C GLY A 134 27.69 -0.65 6.18
N LEU A 135 27.81 0.51 5.53
CA LEU A 135 28.38 0.66 4.20
C LEU A 135 29.90 0.79 4.28
N THR A 136 30.61 0.43 3.22
CA THR A 136 32.06 0.57 3.13
C THR A 136 32.42 1.93 2.55
N ASN A 137 33.19 2.74 3.29
CA ASN A 137 33.66 4.05 2.82
C ASN A 137 34.43 3.94 1.50
N GLY A 138 34.23 4.91 0.61
CA GLY A 138 34.84 4.97 -0.71
C GLY A 138 34.27 3.99 -1.74
N SER A 139 33.32 3.13 -1.37
CA SER A 139 32.58 2.29 -2.32
C SER A 139 31.33 3.01 -2.80
N SER A 140 31.02 2.94 -4.09
CA SER A 140 29.79 3.54 -4.64
C SER A 140 28.59 2.62 -4.45
N TYR A 141 27.51 3.18 -3.92
CA TYR A 141 26.24 2.51 -3.71
C TYR A 141 25.11 3.18 -4.46
N ASP A 142 24.21 2.37 -4.98
CA ASP A 142 22.96 2.80 -5.60
C ASP A 142 21.81 2.54 -4.64
N PHE A 143 20.79 3.39 -4.66
CA PHE A 143 19.62 3.28 -3.77
C PHE A 143 18.32 3.36 -4.54
N GLN A 144 17.30 2.65 -4.06
CA GLN A 144 15.93 2.75 -4.56
C GLN A 144 14.92 2.55 -3.43
N VAL A 145 13.75 3.18 -3.54
CA VAL A 145 12.72 3.18 -2.48
C VAL A 145 11.36 2.82 -3.07
N ALA A 146 10.59 1.98 -2.40
CA ALA A 146 9.19 1.71 -2.72
C ALA A 146 8.28 2.13 -1.57
N ALA A 147 7.06 2.59 -1.87
CA ALA A 147 6.05 2.89 -0.88
C ALA A 147 5.22 1.65 -0.55
N VAL A 148 4.86 1.49 0.71
CA VAL A 148 4.05 0.36 1.19
C VAL A 148 2.73 0.89 1.74
N THR A 149 1.64 0.25 1.36
CA THR A 149 0.31 0.44 1.96
C THR A 149 -0.29 -0.92 2.32
N THR A 150 -1.43 -0.92 2.99
CA THR A 150 -2.22 -2.15 3.20
C THR A 150 -2.73 -2.80 1.92
N ALA A 151 -2.75 -2.08 0.79
CA ALA A 151 -3.17 -2.61 -0.51
C ALA A 151 -2.01 -3.20 -1.33
N GLY A 152 -0.76 -2.99 -0.91
CA GLY A 152 0.43 -3.50 -1.57
C GLY A 152 1.60 -2.51 -1.55
N THR A 153 2.69 -2.93 -2.18
CA THR A 153 3.93 -2.17 -2.36
C THR A 153 4.03 -1.64 -3.79
N SER A 154 4.45 -0.38 -3.97
CA SER A 154 4.69 0.19 -5.30
C SER A 154 5.86 -0.49 -6.01
N THR A 155 6.06 -0.14 -7.28
CA THR A 155 7.39 -0.27 -7.89
C THR A 155 8.39 0.64 -7.16
N PHE A 156 9.69 0.35 -7.30
CA PHE A 156 10.74 1.21 -6.76
C PHE A 156 10.84 2.53 -7.56
N THR A 157 11.43 3.54 -6.92
CA THR A 157 11.88 4.79 -7.57
C THR A 157 12.82 4.49 -8.74
N GLN A 158 13.05 5.47 -9.61
CA GLN A 158 14.30 5.48 -10.38
C GLN A 158 15.47 5.40 -9.39
N THR A 159 16.48 4.60 -9.73
CA THR A 159 17.70 4.47 -8.93
C THR A 159 18.35 5.85 -8.72
N SER A 160 18.82 6.10 -7.49
CA SER A 160 19.54 7.32 -7.16
C SER A 160 20.80 7.49 -8.01
N SER A 161 21.37 8.70 -8.03
CA SER A 161 22.80 8.80 -8.34
C SER A 161 23.61 8.00 -7.32
N SER A 162 24.72 7.41 -7.75
CA SER A 162 25.56 6.61 -6.84
C SER A 162 26.19 7.50 -5.76
N ILE A 163 26.20 7.03 -4.52
CA ILE A 163 26.71 7.76 -3.36
C ILE A 163 27.82 6.93 -2.71
N SER A 164 28.93 7.57 -2.36
CA SER A 164 30.03 6.94 -1.64
C SER A 164 30.13 7.51 -0.24
N PRO A 165 29.92 6.69 0.81
CA PRO A 165 30.20 7.05 2.20
C PRO A 165 31.65 7.51 2.41
#